data_AF-A0A2D4LS49-F1
#
_entry.id   AF-A0A2D4LS49-F1
#
_cell.length_a   1.000
_cell.length_b   1.000
_cell.length_c   1.000
_cell.angle_alpha   90.00
_cell.angle_beta   90.00
_cell.angle_gamma   90.00
#
_symmetry.space_group_name_H-M   'P 1'
#
loop_
_entity.id
_entity.type
_entity.pdbx_description
1 polymer ?
#
loop_
_entity_poly.entity_id
_entity_poly.type
_entity_poly.pdbx_seq_one_letter_code
_entity_poly.pdbx_strand_id
1 'polypeptide(L)'
;LEKYGEILGFKINTDKTKMLVKNITIRNKKELEKVMGLQITKKIKYLGIWLTAKCSTIKEDNYTKLFNQVKKDLEKWGTLQLSLLGRIATIKMNVLPKILYLFQTTPIKLDKNFFRELNRIITKFVWAGKKARIKLKDLQEIVRVEVALGFQIGNYTIRQQYLYGYEIGSI
;
A
#
# COMPACT_ATOMS: atom_id res chain seq x y z
N LEU A 1 -24.36 -20.80 -9.41
CA LEU A 1 -23.07 -20.51 -10.08
C LEU A 1 -22.87 -21.43 -11.28
N GLU A 2 -23.02 -22.74 -11.10
CA GLU A 2 -22.91 -23.73 -12.19
C GLU A 2 -23.90 -23.49 -13.34
N LYS A 3 -25.18 -23.22 -13.03
CA LYS A 3 -26.20 -22.88 -14.03
C LYS A 3 -25.84 -21.68 -14.93
N TYR A 4 -25.18 -20.67 -14.37
CA TYR A 4 -24.72 -19.51 -15.14
C TYR A 4 -23.46 -19.84 -15.96
N GLY A 5 -22.56 -20.65 -15.39
CA GLY A 5 -21.38 -21.14 -16.09
C GLY A 5 -21.74 -21.98 -17.31
N GLU A 6 -22.76 -22.83 -17.20
CA GLU A 6 -23.25 -23.67 -18.29
C GLU A 6 -23.80 -22.86 -19.46
N ILE A 7 -24.62 -21.83 -19.20
CA ILE A 7 -25.17 -20.94 -20.24
C ILE A 7 -24.06 -20.20 -20.99
N LEU A 8 -22.98 -19.81 -20.29
CA LEU A 8 -21.89 -19.00 -20.85
C LEU A 8 -20.69 -19.84 -21.32
N GLY A 9 -20.70 -21.16 -21.12
CA GLY A 9 -19.56 -22.03 -21.39
C GLY A 9 -18.36 -21.85 -20.45
N PHE A 10 -18.53 -21.20 -19.30
CA PHE A 10 -17.45 -20.98 -18.32
C PHE A 10 -17.56 -21.91 -17.11
N LYS A 11 -16.42 -22.46 -16.68
CA LYS A 11 -16.30 -23.27 -15.46
C LYS A 11 -15.51 -22.55 -14.38
N ILE A 12 -16.06 -22.52 -13.17
CA ILE A 12 -15.37 -21.96 -11.99
C ILE A 12 -14.28 -22.91 -11.54
N ASN A 13 -13.10 -22.36 -11.26
CA ASN A 13 -12.02 -23.10 -10.62
C ASN A 13 -12.21 -23.06 -9.10
N THR A 14 -12.70 -24.16 -8.53
CA THR A 14 -12.96 -24.31 -7.08
C THR A 14 -11.69 -24.29 -6.23
N ASP A 15 -10.54 -24.66 -6.81
CA ASP A 15 -9.26 -24.64 -6.08
C ASP A 15 -8.77 -23.21 -5.85
N LYS A 16 -8.95 -22.34 -6.85
CA LYS A 16 -8.60 -20.90 -6.78
C LYS A 16 -9.67 -20.07 -6.08
N THR A 17 -10.92 -20.52 -6.11
CA THR A 17 -12.05 -19.78 -5.52
C THR A 17 -12.10 -20.04 -4.02
N LYS A 18 -11.91 -18.97 -3.24
CA LYS A 18 -11.93 -19.01 -1.78
C LYS A 18 -12.91 -17.97 -1.26
N MET A 19 -13.45 -18.20 -0.07
CA MET A 19 -14.39 -17.30 0.59
C MET A 19 -13.73 -16.60 1.77
N LEU A 20 -13.97 -15.30 1.89
CA LEU A 20 -13.58 -14.51 3.06
C LEU A 20 -14.85 -14.08 3.77
N VAL A 21 -14.97 -14.42 5.05
CA VAL A 21 -16.16 -14.12 5.87
C VAL A 21 -15.80 -13.20 7.02
N LYS A 22 -16.71 -12.28 7.36
CA LYS A 22 -16.59 -11.34 8.47
C LYS A 22 -17.81 -11.46 9.37
N ASN A 23 -17.60 -11.40 10.69
CA ASN A 23 -18.66 -11.40 11.71
C ASN A 23 -19.64 -12.60 11.61
N ILE A 24 -19.13 -13.81 11.38
CA ILE A 24 -19.93 -15.03 11.35
C ILE A 24 -19.55 -15.96 12.51
N THR A 25 -20.54 -16.66 13.07
CA THR A 25 -20.31 -17.68 14.10
C THR A 25 -19.62 -18.91 13.52
N ILE A 26 -18.97 -19.71 14.37
CA ILE A 26 -18.26 -20.92 13.94
C ILE A 26 -19.24 -21.94 13.32
N ARG A 27 -20.45 -22.04 13.86
CA ARG A 27 -21.51 -22.94 13.35
C ARG A 27 -21.91 -22.55 11.94
N ASN A 28 -22.30 -21.30 11.74
CA ASN A 28 -22.73 -20.81 10.43
C ASN A 28 -21.59 -20.83 9.41
N LYS A 29 -20.33 -20.67 9.86
CA LYS A 29 -19.16 -20.83 9.00
C LYS A 29 -19.06 -22.25 8.42
N LYS A 30 -19.24 -23.29 9.25
CA LYS A 30 -19.18 -24.69 8.79
C LYS A 30 -20.35 -25.04 7.88
N GLU A 31 -21.55 -24.57 8.22
CA GLU A 31 -22.74 -24.75 7.37
C GLU A 31 -22.53 -24.08 6.01
N LEU A 32 -21.96 -22.88 5.97
CA LEU A 32 -21.65 -22.16 4.74
C LEU A 32 -20.59 -22.86 3.89
N GLU A 33 -19.52 -23.40 4.48
CA GLU A 33 -18.54 -24.23 3.75
C GLU A 33 -19.20 -25.45 3.11
N LYS A 34 -20.13 -26.10 3.82
CA LYS A 34 -20.85 -27.29 3.33
C LYS A 34 -21.81 -26.95 2.18
N VAL A 35 -22.56 -25.85 2.30
CA VAL A 35 -23.54 -25.44 1.28
C VAL A 35 -22.85 -24.94 0.01
N MET A 36 -21.78 -24.14 0.17
CA MET A 36 -21.10 -23.52 -0.97
C MET A 36 -20.08 -24.44 -1.65
N GLY A 37 -19.56 -25.46 -0.95
CA GLY A 37 -18.47 -26.31 -1.45
C GLY A 37 -17.14 -25.56 -1.63
N LEU A 38 -17.02 -24.37 -1.04
CA LEU A 38 -15.84 -23.50 -1.16
C LEU A 38 -15.15 -23.37 0.20
N GLN A 39 -13.82 -23.37 0.16
CA GLN A 39 -13.01 -23.21 1.37
C GLN A 39 -13.07 -21.77 1.88
N ILE A 40 -13.37 -21.59 3.18
CA ILE A 40 -13.32 -20.29 3.82
C ILE A 40 -11.92 -20.05 4.41
N THR A 41 -11.26 -19.00 3.94
CA THR A 41 -9.93 -18.60 4.40
C THR A 41 -9.99 -17.36 5.29
N LYS A 42 -8.92 -17.12 6.05
CA LYS A 42 -8.77 -15.90 6.88
C LYS A 42 -8.26 -14.69 6.08
N LYS A 43 -7.61 -14.97 4.93
CA LYS A 43 -7.02 -13.99 4.03
C LYS A 43 -7.16 -14.44 2.58
N ILE A 44 -7.37 -13.50 1.68
CA ILE A 44 -7.45 -13.71 0.23
C ILE A 44 -6.56 -12.68 -0.45
N LYS A 45 -5.89 -13.08 -1.53
CA LYS A 45 -5.10 -12.16 -2.34
C LYS A 45 -5.95 -11.66 -3.51
N TYR A 46 -6.13 -10.35 -3.62
CA TYR A 46 -6.85 -9.69 -4.71
C TYR A 46 -5.96 -8.61 -5.33
N LEU A 47 -5.69 -8.72 -6.64
CA LEU A 47 -4.84 -7.78 -7.39
C LEU A 47 -3.50 -7.45 -6.69
N GLY A 48 -2.85 -8.46 -6.11
CA GLY A 48 -1.58 -8.29 -5.40
C GLY A 48 -1.69 -7.95 -3.90
N ILE A 49 -2.88 -7.58 -3.42
CA ILE A 49 -3.13 -7.11 -2.06
C ILE A 49 -3.76 -8.22 -1.23
N TRP A 50 -3.29 -8.40 0.00
CA TRP A 50 -3.90 -9.28 0.97
C TRP A 50 -5.09 -8.60 1.64
N LEU A 51 -6.28 -9.11 1.36
CA LEU A 51 -7.52 -8.77 2.06
C LEU A 51 -7.70 -9.73 3.23
N THR A 52 -7.97 -9.18 4.40
CA THR A 52 -8.19 -9.95 5.63
C THR A 52 -9.53 -9.56 6.25
N ALA A 53 -10.17 -10.51 6.93
CA ALA A 53 -11.44 -10.24 7.62
C ALA A 53 -11.26 -9.26 8.80
N LYS A 54 -10.05 -9.22 9.38
CA LYS A 54 -9.65 -8.31 10.45
C LYS A 54 -8.86 -7.14 9.88
N CYS A 55 -9.35 -5.92 10.04
CA CYS A 55 -8.69 -4.72 9.52
C CYS A 55 -7.31 -4.45 10.14
N SER A 56 -7.09 -4.90 11.38
CA SER A 56 -5.83 -4.69 12.10
C SER A 56 -4.62 -5.29 11.38
N THR A 57 -4.79 -6.41 10.68
CA THR A 57 -3.68 -7.11 10.03
C THR A 57 -3.38 -6.61 8.61
N ILE A 58 -4.26 -5.79 8.01
CA ILE A 58 -4.09 -5.32 6.62
C ILE A 58 -2.83 -4.46 6.48
N LYS A 59 -2.48 -3.67 7.50
CA LYS A 59 -1.25 -2.86 7.54
C LYS A 59 -0.01 -3.75 7.47
N GLU A 60 0.08 -4.74 8.35
CA GLU A 60 1.23 -5.65 8.42
C GLU A 60 1.36 -6.50 7.15
N ASP A 61 0.23 -7.02 6.65
CA ASP A 61 0.24 -7.94 5.53
C ASP A 61 0.60 -7.29 4.20
N ASN A 62 0.41 -5.97 4.07
CA ASN A 62 0.65 -5.22 2.83
C ASN A 62 1.71 -4.13 2.99
N TYR A 63 1.46 -3.14 3.85
CA TYR A 63 2.34 -1.97 3.99
C TYR A 63 3.70 -2.32 4.55
N THR A 64 3.77 -3.10 5.63
CA THR A 64 5.05 -3.47 6.24
C THR A 64 5.90 -4.31 5.28
N LYS A 65 5.28 -5.23 4.53
CA LYS A 65 5.99 -6.03 3.52
C LYS A 65 6.50 -5.16 2.38
N LEU A 66 5.68 -4.26 1.84
CA LEU A 66 6.13 -3.34 0.80
C LEU A 66 7.25 -2.43 1.30
N PHE A 67 7.13 -1.92 2.52
CA PHE A 67 8.12 -1.05 3.13
C PHE A 67 9.49 -1.75 3.27
N ASN A 68 9.48 -3.00 3.75
CA ASN A 68 10.69 -3.81 3.84
C ASN A 68 11.30 -4.11 2.46
N GLN A 69 10.48 -4.34 1.45
CA GLN A 69 10.96 -4.52 0.08
C GLN A 69 11.59 -3.22 -0.46
N VAL A 70 10.92 -2.08 -0.29
CA VAL A 70 11.45 -0.77 -0.68
C VAL A 70 12.77 -0.49 0.02
N LYS A 71 12.91 -0.80 1.31
CA LYS A 71 14.16 -0.62 2.05
C LYS A 71 15.30 -1.44 1.42
N LYS A 72 15.06 -2.71 1.11
CA LYS A 72 16.04 -3.58 0.43
C LYS A 72 16.39 -3.08 -0.97
N ASP A 73 15.38 -2.65 -1.74
CA ASP A 73 15.57 -2.10 -3.08
C ASP A 73 16.43 -0.83 -3.03
N LEU A 74 16.17 0.08 -2.09
CA LEU A 74 16.95 1.31 -1.88
C LEU A 74 18.37 1.02 -1.41
N GLU A 75 18.58 0.04 -0.53
CA GLU A 75 19.92 -0.40 -0.13
C GLU A 75 20.70 -0.95 -1.32
N LYS A 76 20.07 -1.78 -2.15
CA LYS A 76 20.65 -2.32 -3.38
C LYS A 76 20.97 -1.22 -4.40
N TRP A 77 20.07 -0.27 -4.63
CA TRP A 77 20.32 0.84 -5.56
C TRP A 77 21.29 1.87 -4.98
N GLY A 78 21.48 1.90 -3.65
CA GLY A 78 22.41 2.80 -2.98
C GLY A 78 23.87 2.52 -3.33
N THR A 79 24.19 1.30 -3.78
CA THR A 79 25.53 0.92 -4.26
C THR A 79 25.80 1.45 -5.68
N LEU A 80 24.76 1.82 -6.43
CA LEU A 80 24.89 2.37 -7.77
C LEU A 80 25.38 3.83 -7.68
N GLN A 81 26.32 4.18 -8.57
CA GLN A 81 26.83 5.55 -8.70
C GLN A 81 25.83 6.44 -9.46
N LEU A 82 24.68 6.70 -8.84
CA LEU A 82 23.64 7.57 -9.39
C LEU A 82 23.88 9.02 -9.01
N SER A 83 23.64 9.93 -9.96
CA SER A 83 23.55 11.36 -9.68
C SER A 83 22.36 11.66 -8.75
N LEU A 84 22.35 12.85 -8.13
CA LEU A 84 21.24 13.28 -7.28
C LEU A 84 19.89 13.20 -8.01
N LEU A 85 19.84 13.70 -9.26
CA LEU A 85 18.65 13.62 -10.11
C LEU A 85 18.29 12.17 -10.46
N GLY A 86 19.29 11.33 -10.75
CA GLY A 86 19.07 9.91 -11.03
C GLY A 86 18.45 9.16 -9.84
N ARG A 87 18.85 9.49 -8.61
CA ARG A 87 18.23 8.92 -7.39
C ARG A 87 16.80 9.39 -7.18
N ILE A 88 16.53 10.67 -7.41
CA ILE A 88 15.18 11.21 -7.34
C ILE A 88 14.27 10.53 -8.38
N ALA A 89 14.71 10.41 -9.62
CA ALA A 89 13.98 9.72 -10.68
C ALA A 89 13.73 8.24 -10.33
N THR A 90 14.73 7.56 -9.77
CA THR A 90 14.61 6.15 -9.34
C THR A 90 13.48 5.98 -8.32
N ILE A 91 13.41 6.87 -7.31
CA ILE A 91 12.33 6.84 -6.30
C ILE A 91 10.97 7.09 -6.95
N LYS A 92 10.87 8.10 -7.82
CA LYS A 92 9.61 8.45 -8.49
C LYS A 92 9.08 7.36 -9.40
N MET A 93 9.96 6.67 -10.12
CA MET A 93 9.53 5.65 -11.08
C MET A 93 9.26 4.30 -10.41
N ASN A 94 10.00 3.95 -9.35
CA ASN A 94 9.93 2.59 -8.79
C ASN A 94 9.23 2.49 -7.43
N VAL A 95 9.39 3.49 -6.55
CA VAL A 95 8.90 3.44 -5.17
C VAL A 95 7.54 4.10 -5.05
N LEU A 96 7.39 5.30 -5.63
CA LEU A 96 6.15 6.06 -5.61
C LEU A 96 4.93 5.27 -6.12
N PRO A 97 4.93 4.68 -7.33
CA PRO A 97 3.74 3.99 -7.84
C PRO A 97 3.31 2.82 -6.95
N LYS A 98 4.25 2.08 -6.36
CA LYS A 98 3.95 0.96 -5.46
C LYS A 98 3.25 1.43 -4.18
N ILE A 99 3.73 2.52 -3.57
CA ILE A 99 3.15 3.08 -2.35
C ILE A 99 1.78 3.70 -2.64
N LEU A 100 1.67 4.45 -3.73
CA LEU A 100 0.44 5.11 -4.15
C LEU A 100 -0.67 4.09 -4.46
N TYR A 101 -0.32 2.96 -5.08
CA TYR A 101 -1.25 1.86 -5.32
C TYR A 101 -1.88 1.36 -4.01
N LEU A 102 -1.09 1.12 -2.96
CA LEU A 102 -1.63 0.71 -1.66
C LEU A 102 -2.54 1.77 -1.03
N PHE A 103 -2.18 3.05 -1.12
CA PHE A 103 -3.00 4.14 -0.60
C PHE A 103 -4.37 4.24 -1.28
N GLN A 104 -4.43 3.97 -2.59
CA GLN A 104 -5.67 4.01 -3.35
C GLN A 104 -6.59 2.81 -3.06
N THR A 105 -5.99 1.65 -2.85
CA THR A 105 -6.70 0.37 -2.82
C THR A 105 -7.06 -0.11 -1.43
N THR A 106 -6.41 0.41 -0.38
CA THR A 106 -6.67 -0.01 0.99
C THR A 106 -7.17 1.17 1.85
N PRO A 107 -8.38 1.07 2.41
CA PRO A 107 -8.94 2.13 3.26
C PRO A 107 -8.42 2.00 4.70
N ILE A 108 -7.13 2.34 4.91
CA ILE A 108 -6.49 2.27 6.24
C ILE A 108 -5.95 3.65 6.62
N LYS A 109 -6.13 4.02 7.88
CA LYS A 109 -5.47 5.18 8.48
C LYS A 109 -4.03 4.81 8.84
N LEU A 110 -3.08 5.49 8.20
CA LEU A 110 -1.67 5.38 8.53
C LEU A 110 -1.28 6.40 9.59
N ASP A 111 -0.38 5.98 10.47
CA ASP A 111 0.17 6.80 11.53
C ASP A 111 1.26 7.74 11.01
N LYS A 112 1.44 8.87 11.69
CA LYS A 112 2.49 9.86 11.35
C LYS A 112 3.90 9.24 11.37
N ASN A 113 4.13 8.21 12.18
CA ASN A 113 5.43 7.55 12.28
C ASN A 113 5.79 6.80 10.99
N PHE A 114 4.82 6.16 10.33
CA PHE A 114 5.02 5.52 9.02
C PHE A 114 5.58 6.52 7.99
N PHE A 115 4.94 7.69 7.86
CA PHE A 115 5.40 8.73 6.93
C PHE A 115 6.76 9.31 7.32
N ARG A 116 7.03 9.46 8.62
CA ARG A 116 8.34 9.90 9.11
C ARG A 116 9.45 8.92 8.75
N GLU A 117 9.19 7.62 8.92
CA GLU A 117 10.15 6.57 8.59
C GLU A 117 10.37 6.48 7.08
N LEU A 118 9.31 6.57 6.29
CA LEU A 118 9.38 6.63 4.83
C LEU A 118 10.23 7.82 4.35
N ASN A 119 9.97 9.02 4.89
CA ASN A 119 10.76 10.20 4.57
C ASN A 119 12.23 10.04 4.97
N ARG A 120 12.50 9.40 6.12
CA ARG A 120 13.86 9.13 6.58
C ARG A 120 14.63 8.23 5.61
N ILE A 121 14.03 7.11 5.16
CA ILE A 121 14.71 6.18 4.23
C ILE A 121 14.92 6.81 2.84
N ILE A 122 13.94 7.56 2.33
CA ILE A 122 14.03 8.26 1.05
C ILE A 122 15.14 9.32 1.12
N THR A 123 15.13 10.14 2.17
CA THR A 123 16.14 11.20 2.37
C THR A 123 17.54 10.60 2.48
N LYS A 124 17.70 9.51 3.25
CA LYS A 124 18.98 8.80 3.36
C LYS A 124 19.48 8.32 2.00
N PHE A 125 18.60 7.76 1.16
CA PHE A 125 18.96 7.30 -0.18
C PHE A 125 19.35 8.45 -1.11
N VAL A 126 18.53 9.50 -1.20
CA VAL A 126 18.77 10.67 -2.06
C VAL A 126 20.15 11.27 -1.77
N TRP A 127 20.49 11.46 -0.49
CA TRP A 127 21.75 12.06 -0.08
C TRP A 127 22.92 11.05 0.06
N ALA A 128 22.72 9.76 -0.22
CA ALA A 128 23.70 8.69 0.07
C ALA A 128 24.26 8.75 1.49
N GLY A 129 23.40 9.01 2.48
CA GLY A 129 23.79 9.14 3.88
C GLY A 129 24.63 10.39 4.21
N LYS A 130 24.90 11.28 3.25
CA LYS A 130 25.56 12.57 3.50
C LYS A 130 24.54 13.59 4.03
N LYS A 131 25.04 14.64 4.69
CA LYS A 131 24.18 15.76 5.13
C LYS A 131 23.54 16.44 3.92
N ALA A 132 22.24 16.71 4.02
CA ALA A 132 21.51 17.41 2.97
C ALA A 132 22.14 18.78 2.71
N ARG A 133 22.46 19.05 1.44
CA ARG A 133 23.08 20.32 1.02
C ARG A 133 22.05 21.40 0.66
N ILE A 134 20.81 20.99 0.39
CA ILE A 134 19.68 21.85 0.05
C ILE A 134 18.56 21.54 1.04
N LYS A 135 17.82 22.56 1.49
CA LYS A 135 16.65 22.31 2.34
C LYS A 135 15.64 21.48 1.56
N LEU A 136 14.99 20.53 2.24
CA LEU A 136 14.04 19.62 1.59
C LEU A 136 12.88 20.39 0.92
N LYS A 137 12.42 21.49 1.54
CA LYS A 137 11.37 22.36 0.99
C LYS A 137 11.80 22.95 -0.36
N ASP A 138 13.00 23.52 -0.42
CA ASP A 138 13.56 24.11 -1.64
C ASP A 138 13.78 23.05 -2.73
N LEU A 139 14.21 21.84 -2.38
CA LEU A 139 14.35 20.72 -3.32
C LEU A 139 12.99 20.24 -3.86
N GLN A 140 11.94 20.25 -3.03
CA GLN A 140 10.57 19.93 -3.45
C GLN A 140 10.01 21.02 -4.37
N GLU A 141 10.35 22.29 -4.12
CA GLU A 141 9.98 23.42 -4.99
C GLU A 141 10.77 23.46 -6.30
N ILE A 142 12.06 23.15 -6.34
CA ILE A 142 12.84 23.15 -7.60
C ILE A 142 12.31 22.08 -8.57
N VAL A 143 11.74 21.00 -8.04
CA VAL A 143 11.11 19.92 -8.81
C VAL A 143 9.61 20.21 -9.01
N ARG A 144 9.23 21.49 -9.20
CA ARG A 144 7.87 22.09 -9.09
C ARG A 144 6.73 21.50 -9.94
N VAL A 145 6.93 20.39 -10.65
CA VAL A 145 5.85 19.61 -11.29
C VAL A 145 5.58 18.28 -10.56
N GLU A 146 6.50 17.80 -9.72
CA GLU A 146 6.49 16.43 -9.17
C GLU A 146 6.37 16.40 -7.63
N VAL A 147 5.75 17.44 -7.06
CA VAL A 147 5.18 17.42 -5.71
C VAL A 147 3.87 16.64 -5.68
N ALA A 148 3.55 15.81 -6.69
CA ALA A 148 2.47 14.84 -6.59
C ALA A 148 2.64 13.93 -5.36
N LEU A 149 3.83 13.71 -4.84
CA LEU A 149 4.03 13.01 -3.57
C LEU A 149 3.55 13.82 -2.36
N GLY A 150 3.97 15.07 -2.20
CA GLY A 150 3.54 15.91 -1.07
C GLY A 150 2.09 16.39 -1.20
N PHE A 151 1.65 16.66 -2.42
CA PHE A 151 0.30 17.07 -2.78
C PHE A 151 -0.67 15.89 -2.82
N GLN A 152 -0.31 14.69 -3.34
CA GLN A 152 -1.17 13.52 -3.20
C GLN A 152 -1.14 12.98 -1.78
N ILE A 153 0.02 12.83 -1.10
CA ILE A 153 0.02 12.43 0.32
C ILE A 153 -0.71 13.47 1.17
N GLY A 154 -0.53 14.77 0.88
CA GLY A 154 -1.28 15.87 1.47
C GLY A 154 -2.77 15.73 1.21
N ASN A 155 -3.21 15.57 -0.04
CA ASN A 155 -4.61 15.36 -0.41
C ASN A 155 -5.19 14.04 0.11
N TYR A 156 -4.41 12.97 0.25
CA TYR A 156 -4.81 11.71 0.90
C TYR A 156 -4.97 11.92 2.41
N THR A 157 -4.05 12.66 3.03
CA THR A 157 -4.12 13.03 4.46
C THR A 157 -5.33 13.91 4.73
N ILE A 158 -5.55 14.91 3.88
CA ILE A 158 -6.69 15.84 3.88
C ILE A 158 -8.00 15.07 3.61
N ARG A 159 -8.03 14.15 2.63
CA ARG A 159 -9.21 13.31 2.33
C ARG A 159 -9.52 12.33 3.46
N GLN A 160 -8.51 11.79 4.16
CA GLN A 160 -8.73 11.04 5.40
C GLN A 160 -9.18 11.94 6.57
N GLN A 161 -8.76 13.21 6.63
CA GLN A 161 -9.25 14.17 7.64
C GLN A 161 -10.71 14.55 7.43
N TYR A 162 -11.15 14.78 6.19
CA TYR A 162 -12.55 15.09 5.86
C TYR A 162 -13.48 13.87 6.06
N LEU A 163 -13.03 12.65 5.73
CA LEU A 163 -13.85 11.44 5.90
C LEU A 163 -13.90 10.91 7.35
N TYR A 164 -12.92 11.27 8.21
CA TYR A 164 -12.79 10.73 9.58
C TYR A 164 -12.63 11.81 10.68
N GLY A 165 -12.93 13.07 10.38
CA GLY A 165 -13.11 14.16 11.35
C GLY A 165 -11.90 14.45 12.25
N TYR A 166 -10.79 14.95 11.71
CA TYR A 166 -9.66 15.41 12.53
C TYR A 166 -9.18 16.81 12.11
N GLU A 167 -9.33 17.79 13.00
CA GLU A 167 -8.70 19.11 12.94
C GLU A 167 -7.18 18.99 13.12
N ILE A 168 -6.41 19.85 12.45
CA ILE A 168 -5.06 20.20 12.93
C ILE A 168 -4.78 21.68 12.76
N GLY A 169 -4.28 22.27 13.84
CA GLY A 169 -3.45 23.46 13.79
C GLY A 169 -2.25 23.24 12.85
N SER A 170 -2.25 24.04 11.79
CA SER A 170 -1.11 24.73 11.15
C SER A 170 0.26 24.04 11.18
N ILE A 171 0.69 23.60 9.98
CA ILE A 171 2.10 23.55 9.55
C ILE A 171 2.42 24.86 8.84
#